data_AF-A0A7S4S5V6-F1
#
_entry.id   AF-A0A7S4S5V6-F1
#
_cell.length_a   1.000
_cell.length_b   1.000
_cell.length_c   1.000
_cell.angle_alpha   90.00
_cell.angle_beta   90.00
_cell.angle_gamma   90.00
#
_symmetry.space_group_name_H-M   'P 1'
#
loop_
_entity.id
_entity.type
_entity.pdbx_description
1 polymer ?
#
loop_
_entity_poly.entity_id
_entity_poly.type
_entity_poly.pdbx_seq_one_letter_code
_entity_poly.pdbx_strand_id
1 'polypeptide(L)'
;SHLAQAISSRWRSGLHARPSPRSAGASTLGAMAHEEMALPLMYYSLMRCGRSLVPPAGKQGFREIRAIYDDETVRVYQAYNDAIADAAVAGNSFRAPMEQCLWSPTRMTWIKPSAVWMAYRCGWTTLKDKNQARVLALDVSRSGFEQLLMGAVLSHGSKEGKCRNRAVVVQWDPERVMDPRAPPDEVFTKKLVNVRSIQIGLRGESVQTLLNPSFVRRVTDVTPAFRAAVGALSASPPDLEAAGALLWPRPEVELPVPAALRAALQMDCSGE
;
A
#
# COMPACT_ATOMS: atom_id res chain seq x y z
N SER A 1 1.20 25.02 22.12
CA SER A 1 0.02 25.92 22.03
C SER A 1 0.12 26.72 20.74
N HIS A 2 -1.00 26.99 20.05
CA HIS A 2 -1.11 27.63 18.72
C HIS A 2 -0.82 26.80 17.45
N LEU A 3 -1.14 25.49 17.42
CA LEU A 3 -1.25 24.75 16.14
C LEU A 3 -2.49 23.84 16.02
N ALA A 4 -3.42 23.90 16.99
CA ALA A 4 -4.57 22.98 17.08
C ALA A 4 -5.95 23.65 16.83
N GLN A 5 -6.01 24.91 16.40
CA GLN A 5 -7.28 25.64 16.26
C GLN A 5 -7.71 25.98 14.81
N ALA A 6 -6.91 25.65 13.79
CA ALA A 6 -7.21 26.07 12.42
C ALA A 6 -8.13 25.12 11.61
N ILE A 7 -8.56 23.97 12.17
CA ILE A 7 -9.33 22.96 11.42
C ILE A 7 -10.84 22.94 11.79
N SER A 8 -11.27 23.72 12.79
CA SER A 8 -12.63 23.62 13.36
C SER A 8 -13.70 24.54 12.75
N SER A 9 -13.33 25.61 12.03
CA SER A 9 -14.29 26.69 11.72
C SER A 9 -15.04 26.61 10.38
N ARG A 10 -14.89 25.56 9.57
CA ARG A 10 -15.60 25.44 8.27
C ARG A 10 -16.84 24.55 8.27
N TRP A 11 -17.30 24.15 9.45
CA TRP A 11 -18.54 23.40 9.65
C TRP A 11 -19.63 24.29 10.23
N ARG A 12 -20.35 25.01 9.36
CA ARG A 12 -21.80 25.31 9.46
C ARG A 12 -22.21 26.34 8.41
N SER A 13 -23.42 26.13 7.88
CA SER A 13 -24.24 26.96 6.99
C SER A 13 -24.01 26.78 5.47
N GLY A 14 -25.09 26.36 4.80
CA GLY A 14 -25.14 26.24 3.34
C GLY A 14 -26.27 25.31 2.84
N LEU A 15 -27.50 25.48 3.34
CA LEU A 15 -28.70 24.88 2.75
C LEU A 15 -29.46 25.96 1.94
N HIS A 16 -29.88 25.55 0.73
CA HIS A 16 -30.89 26.13 -0.16
C HIS A 16 -30.63 27.45 -0.90
N ALA A 17 -30.47 27.35 -2.23
CA ALA A 17 -31.43 27.86 -3.22
C ALA A 17 -31.06 27.41 -4.65
N ARG A 18 -32.08 27.11 -5.47
CA ARG A 18 -32.01 26.74 -6.90
C ARG A 18 -32.77 27.83 -7.72
N PRO A 19 -32.76 27.82 -9.06
CA PRO A 19 -32.17 28.88 -9.91
C PRO A 19 -33.20 29.73 -10.70
N SER A 20 -32.73 30.66 -11.54
CA SER A 20 -33.52 31.23 -12.66
C SER A 20 -32.64 31.68 -13.84
N PRO A 21 -33.13 31.67 -15.11
CA PRO A 21 -32.32 31.68 -16.35
C PRO A 21 -32.50 32.93 -17.22
N ARG A 22 -31.62 33.12 -18.24
CA ARG A 22 -31.87 33.70 -19.59
C ARG A 22 -30.53 33.93 -20.35
N SER A 23 -30.29 33.23 -21.47
CA SER A 23 -30.46 33.64 -22.91
C SER A 23 -29.32 34.52 -23.44
N ALA A 24 -28.73 34.41 -24.64
CA ALA A 24 -28.86 33.52 -25.81
C ALA A 24 -27.73 33.87 -26.82
N GLY A 25 -27.33 32.90 -27.67
CA GLY A 25 -26.85 33.09 -29.06
C GLY A 25 -25.33 33.28 -29.25
N ALA A 26 -24.68 32.83 -30.34
CA ALA A 26 -25.08 32.09 -31.52
C ALA A 26 -23.82 31.41 -32.13
N SER A 27 -24.07 30.50 -33.07
CA SER A 27 -23.18 29.60 -33.82
C SER A 27 -21.94 30.20 -34.51
N THR A 28 -20.88 29.40 -34.65
CA THR A 28 -20.32 29.07 -35.99
C THR A 28 -19.46 27.80 -35.96
N LEU A 29 -19.56 27.03 -37.05
CA LEU A 29 -18.82 25.81 -37.37
C LEU A 29 -17.32 26.03 -37.57
N GLY A 30 -16.52 25.01 -37.27
CA GLY A 30 -15.25 24.77 -37.97
C GLY A 30 -14.06 24.48 -37.07
N ALA A 31 -13.80 23.19 -36.80
CA ALA A 31 -12.46 22.60 -36.79
C ALA A 31 -12.59 21.11 -36.47
N MET A 32 -12.48 20.28 -37.50
CA MET A 32 -12.22 18.85 -37.33
C MET A 32 -10.79 18.65 -36.84
N ALA A 33 -10.67 17.65 -35.95
CA ALA A 33 -9.52 16.77 -35.77
C ALA A 33 -8.16 17.45 -35.59
N HIS A 34 -7.71 17.55 -34.34
CA HIS A 34 -6.36 17.20 -33.89
C HIS A 34 -6.33 17.48 -32.38
N GLU A 35 -6.78 16.52 -31.58
CA GLU A 35 -6.38 16.49 -30.18
C GLU A 35 -5.66 15.16 -29.98
N GLU A 36 -4.37 15.21 -30.30
CA GLU A 36 -3.39 14.21 -29.91
C GLU A 36 -3.60 13.85 -28.44
N MET A 37 -3.55 12.55 -28.15
CA MET A 37 -3.54 12.00 -26.82
C MET A 37 -2.39 12.58 -26.00
N ALA A 38 -2.64 13.72 -25.34
CA ALA A 38 -1.82 14.24 -24.27
C ALA A 38 -1.93 13.28 -23.09
N LEU A 39 -1.10 12.23 -23.09
CA LEU A 39 -0.83 11.44 -21.90
C LEU A 39 -0.41 12.43 -20.80
N PRO A 40 -1.15 12.53 -19.66
CA PRO A 40 -0.88 13.56 -18.68
C PRO A 40 0.52 13.39 -18.12
N LEU A 41 1.23 14.48 -17.83
CA LEU A 41 2.56 14.53 -17.19
C LEU A 41 2.76 13.60 -15.98
N MET A 42 1.69 13.10 -15.33
CA MET A 42 1.75 12.01 -14.35
C MET A 42 2.38 10.72 -14.91
N TYR A 43 2.19 10.42 -16.19
CA TYR A 43 2.69 9.23 -16.86
C TYR A 43 4.22 9.24 -16.98
N TYR A 44 4.82 10.41 -17.27
CA TYR A 44 6.27 10.57 -17.36
C TYR A 44 6.95 10.60 -15.97
N SER A 45 6.29 11.12 -14.94
CA SER A 45 6.82 11.11 -13.57
C SER A 45 6.86 9.70 -12.97
N LEU A 46 5.90 8.83 -13.32
CA LEU A 46 5.89 7.43 -12.89
C LEU A 46 7.03 6.61 -13.54
N MET A 47 7.36 6.90 -14.80
CA MET A 47 8.44 6.19 -15.51
C MET A 47 9.86 6.56 -15.02
N ARG A 48 10.08 7.76 -14.48
CA ARG A 48 11.41 8.17 -13.97
C ARG A 48 11.74 7.61 -12.57
N CYS A 49 10.74 7.18 -11.79
CA CYS A 49 10.94 6.40 -10.56
C CYS A 49 11.06 4.88 -10.79
N GLY A 50 11.30 4.42 -12.03
CA GLY A 50 11.43 2.99 -12.34
C GLY A 50 10.13 2.19 -12.26
N ARG A 51 8.97 2.85 -12.17
CA ARG A 51 7.65 2.20 -12.15
C ARG A 51 7.11 2.05 -13.58
N SER A 52 7.37 0.91 -14.21
CA SER A 52 6.38 0.41 -15.20
C SER A 52 5.21 -0.16 -14.41
N LEU A 53 4.12 0.63 -14.34
CA LEU A 53 2.81 0.20 -13.84
C LEU A 53 1.84 -0.02 -15.01
N VAL A 54 2.39 -0.31 -16.19
CA VAL A 54 1.59 -0.54 -17.38
C VAL A 54 1.11 -1.99 -17.34
N PRO A 55 -0.19 -2.26 -17.08
CA PRO A 55 -0.70 -3.60 -17.25
C PRO A 55 -0.46 -4.04 -18.71
N PRO A 56 -0.22 -5.34 -18.97
CA PRO A 56 -0.24 -5.86 -20.33
C PRO A 56 -1.54 -5.40 -21.02
N ALA A 57 -1.43 -4.89 -22.25
CA ALA A 57 -2.53 -4.24 -22.95
C ALA A 57 -3.83 -5.06 -22.84
N GLY A 58 -4.88 -4.44 -22.29
CA GLY A 58 -6.24 -5.00 -22.23
C GLY A 58 -6.61 -5.83 -20.99
N LYS A 59 -5.72 -6.09 -20.02
CA LYS A 59 -6.09 -6.84 -18.80
C LYS A 59 -6.59 -5.93 -17.68
N GLN A 60 -7.90 -5.98 -17.39
CA GLN A 60 -8.45 -5.44 -16.14
C GLN A 60 -8.07 -6.34 -14.96
N GLY A 61 -7.66 -5.74 -13.85
CA GLY A 61 -7.35 -6.45 -12.61
C GLY A 61 -6.03 -7.21 -12.60
N PHE A 62 -5.00 -6.72 -13.29
CA PHE A 62 -3.66 -7.33 -13.29
C PHE A 62 -3.11 -7.46 -11.86
N ARG A 63 -2.77 -8.68 -11.45
CA ARG A 63 -2.30 -9.02 -10.10
C ARG A 63 -0.80 -9.23 -10.14
N GLU A 64 -0.07 -8.39 -9.42
CA GLU A 64 1.39 -8.49 -9.29
C GLU A 64 1.84 -8.33 -7.83
N ILE A 65 2.89 -9.04 -7.46
CA ILE A 65 3.58 -8.82 -6.20
C ILE A 65 4.74 -7.88 -6.51
N ARG A 66 4.69 -6.64 -6.02
CA ARG A 66 5.82 -5.71 -6.10
C ARG A 66 6.50 -5.63 -4.75
N ALA A 67 7.82 -5.81 -4.73
CA ALA A 67 8.57 -5.82 -3.49
C ALA A 67 9.99 -5.30 -3.70
N ILE A 68 10.64 -4.92 -2.60
CA ILE A 68 12.10 -4.91 -2.53
C ILE A 68 12.52 -6.33 -2.18
N TYR A 69 13.35 -6.97 -3.00
CA TYR A 69 13.81 -8.33 -2.77
C TYR A 69 15.24 -8.54 -3.29
N ASP A 70 15.84 -9.65 -2.89
CA ASP A 70 17.07 -10.21 -3.46
C ASP A 70 16.92 -11.74 -3.59
N ASP A 71 18.04 -12.46 -3.74
CA ASP A 71 18.02 -13.91 -3.90
C ASP A 71 17.55 -14.63 -2.63
N GLU A 72 17.69 -13.99 -1.47
CA GLU A 72 17.42 -14.60 -0.16
C GLU A 72 16.17 -14.07 0.52
N THR A 73 15.81 -12.81 0.27
CA THR A 73 14.77 -12.12 1.04
C THR A 73 13.76 -11.36 0.20
N VAL A 74 12.54 -11.25 0.72
CA VAL A 74 11.50 -10.36 0.24
C VAL A 74 11.09 -9.43 1.39
N ARG A 75 11.01 -8.14 1.11
CA ARG A 75 10.56 -7.14 2.10
C ARG A 75 9.05 -7.08 2.16
N VAL A 76 8.52 -7.12 3.38
CA VAL A 76 7.12 -6.83 3.70
C VAL A 76 7.02 -5.83 4.84
N TYR A 77 5.91 -5.14 4.94
CA TYR A 77 5.69 -4.09 5.92
C TYR A 77 4.57 -4.45 6.89
N GLN A 78 4.70 -4.00 8.13
CA GLN A 78 3.64 -3.95 9.16
C GLN A 78 3.71 -2.61 9.90
N ALA A 79 2.59 -2.18 10.49
CA ALA A 79 2.53 -0.97 11.30
C ALA A 79 2.10 -1.28 12.74
N TYR A 80 2.74 -0.62 13.70
CA TYR A 80 2.58 -0.86 15.13
C TYR A 80 2.64 0.45 15.94
N ASN A 81 2.34 0.36 17.24
CA ASN A 81 2.64 1.41 18.20
C ASN A 81 4.14 1.40 18.56
N ASP A 82 4.58 2.43 19.28
CA ASP A 82 5.99 2.61 19.64
C ASP A 82 6.53 1.43 20.45
N ALA A 83 5.81 0.98 21.49
CA ALA A 83 6.27 -0.10 22.38
C ALA A 83 6.54 -1.43 21.63
N ILE A 84 5.64 -1.84 20.73
CA ILE A 84 5.84 -3.05 19.93
C ILE A 84 7.00 -2.86 18.95
N ALA A 85 7.10 -1.69 18.32
CA ALA A 85 8.16 -1.40 17.35
C ALA A 85 9.54 -1.41 18.00
N ASP A 86 9.71 -0.72 19.12
CA ASP A 86 10.97 -0.65 19.86
C ASP A 86 11.44 -2.05 20.29
N ALA A 87 10.54 -2.84 20.88
CA ALA A 87 10.84 -4.21 21.29
C ALA A 87 11.17 -5.12 20.10
N ALA A 88 10.43 -5.02 18.99
CA ALA A 88 10.65 -5.84 17.81
C ALA A 88 11.98 -5.53 17.11
N VAL A 89 12.36 -4.25 17.04
CA VAL A 89 13.61 -3.79 16.43
C VAL A 89 14.79 -4.16 17.32
N ALA A 90 14.71 -3.90 18.62
CA ALA A 90 15.78 -4.25 19.57
C ALA A 90 16.06 -5.76 19.59
N GLY A 91 15.01 -6.59 19.50
CA GLY A 91 15.14 -8.04 19.46
C GLY A 91 15.34 -8.63 18.05
N ASN A 92 15.29 -7.82 16.99
CA ASN A 92 15.21 -8.27 15.59
C ASN A 92 14.18 -9.41 15.39
N SER A 93 13.05 -9.37 16.12
CA SER A 93 12.11 -10.49 16.22
C SER A 93 10.81 -10.05 16.90
N PHE A 94 9.70 -10.72 16.58
CA PHE A 94 8.44 -10.57 17.34
C PHE A 94 8.43 -11.36 18.67
N ARG A 95 9.48 -12.13 18.98
CA ARG A 95 9.60 -12.85 20.26
C ARG A 95 9.70 -11.89 21.44
N ALA A 96 10.53 -10.85 21.35
CA ALA A 96 10.69 -9.85 22.40
C ALA A 96 9.38 -9.14 22.77
N PRO A 97 8.61 -8.53 21.84
CA PRO A 97 7.32 -7.94 22.18
C PRO A 97 6.27 -8.97 22.64
N MET A 98 6.37 -10.24 22.22
CA MET A 98 5.50 -11.31 22.72
C MET A 98 5.77 -11.64 24.19
N GLU A 99 7.04 -11.83 24.56
CA GLU A 99 7.47 -12.14 25.93
C GLU A 99 7.16 -10.97 26.90
N GLN A 100 7.12 -9.74 26.37
CA GLN A 100 6.70 -8.54 27.10
C GLN A 100 5.17 -8.33 27.11
N CYS A 101 4.38 -9.27 26.59
CA CYS A 101 2.92 -9.18 26.47
C CYS A 101 2.41 -7.97 25.65
N LEU A 102 3.26 -7.37 24.80
CA LEU A 102 2.90 -6.22 23.94
C LEU A 102 2.27 -6.68 22.62
N TRP A 103 2.64 -7.87 22.14
CA TRP A 103 2.20 -8.44 20.88
C TRP A 103 1.69 -9.87 21.07
N SER A 104 0.73 -10.30 20.23
CA SER A 104 0.09 -11.60 20.37
C SER A 104 0.13 -12.41 19.06
N PRO A 105 0.64 -13.66 19.09
CA PRO A 105 0.63 -14.58 17.95
C PRO A 105 -0.74 -15.25 17.72
N THR A 106 -1.80 -14.87 18.44
CA THR A 106 -3.14 -15.45 18.21
C THR A 106 -4.02 -14.53 17.36
N ARG A 107 -3.65 -13.25 17.23
CA ARG A 107 -4.38 -12.29 16.41
C ARG A 107 -4.00 -12.46 14.94
N MET A 108 -5.00 -12.31 14.09
CA MET A 108 -4.78 -12.14 12.65
C MET A 108 -3.91 -10.90 12.43
N THR A 109 -2.80 -11.04 11.71
CA THR A 109 -1.98 -9.91 11.28
C THR A 109 -1.85 -9.86 9.77
N TRP A 110 -1.53 -8.69 9.22
CA TRP A 110 -1.46 -8.47 7.79
C TRP A 110 -0.09 -7.93 7.40
N ILE A 111 0.61 -8.63 6.51
CA ILE A 111 1.86 -8.19 5.90
C ILE A 111 1.59 -7.71 4.46
N LYS A 112 2.35 -6.70 4.03
CA LYS A 112 2.21 -6.09 2.69
C LYS A 112 3.55 -5.81 2.05
N PRO A 113 3.81 -6.27 0.83
CA PRO A 113 5.00 -5.86 0.08
C PRO A 113 4.99 -4.39 -0.37
N SER A 114 3.82 -3.81 -0.69
CA SER A 114 3.69 -2.42 -1.17
C SER A 114 3.82 -1.39 -0.03
N ALA A 115 4.86 -0.56 -0.06
CA ALA A 115 5.08 0.49 0.94
C ALA A 115 4.05 1.61 0.85
N VAL A 116 3.59 2.01 -0.35
CA VAL A 116 2.56 3.06 -0.49
C VAL A 116 1.20 2.55 -0.03
N TRP A 117 0.90 1.27 -0.23
CA TRP A 117 -0.28 0.69 0.37
C TRP A 117 -0.18 0.73 1.91
N MET A 118 0.97 0.36 2.47
CA MET A 118 1.22 0.50 3.91
C MET A 118 1.06 1.97 4.36
N ALA A 119 1.57 2.92 3.59
CA ALA A 119 1.47 4.35 3.89
C ALA A 119 0.01 4.81 3.93
N TYR A 120 -0.81 4.39 2.96
CA TYR A 120 -2.25 4.61 3.02
C TYR A 120 -2.87 3.98 4.28
N ARG A 121 -2.48 2.74 4.62
CA ARG A 121 -3.07 1.99 5.73
C ARG A 121 -2.80 2.61 7.10
N CYS A 122 -1.58 3.07 7.34
CA CYS A 122 -1.17 3.72 8.58
C CYS A 122 -1.31 5.24 8.54
N GLY A 123 -1.70 5.83 7.41
CA GLY A 123 -1.75 7.27 7.22
C GLY A 123 -0.37 7.92 7.36
N TRP A 124 0.65 7.34 6.71
CA TRP A 124 2.04 7.78 6.81
C TRP A 124 2.57 7.88 8.24
N THR A 125 2.00 7.09 9.17
CA THR A 125 2.27 7.08 10.63
C THR A 125 1.76 8.28 11.42
N THR A 126 1.26 9.33 10.77
CA THR A 126 0.94 10.60 11.41
C THR A 126 -0.50 11.08 11.18
N LEU A 127 -1.22 10.49 10.22
CA LEU A 127 -2.50 11.01 9.71
C LEU A 127 -3.73 10.14 10.04
N LYS A 128 -3.56 8.95 10.63
CA LYS A 128 -4.67 8.03 10.94
C LYS A 128 -4.64 7.53 12.40
N ASP A 129 -4.26 6.27 12.61
CA ASP A 129 -4.37 5.57 13.89
C ASP A 129 -3.05 5.65 14.67
N LYS A 130 -3.08 6.19 15.89
CA LYS A 130 -1.91 6.27 16.77
C LYS A 130 -1.31 4.90 17.14
N ASN A 131 -2.09 3.82 17.05
CA ASN A 131 -1.58 2.47 17.24
C ASN A 131 -0.80 1.94 16.01
N GLN A 132 -0.62 2.77 14.99
CA GLN A 132 0.14 2.51 13.77
C GLN A 132 1.16 3.64 13.50
N ALA A 133 1.70 4.21 14.58
CA ALA A 133 2.65 5.32 14.57
C ALA A 133 4.07 4.93 14.11
N ARG A 134 4.35 3.63 13.95
CA ARG A 134 5.61 3.09 13.46
C ARG A 134 5.37 2.10 12.31
N VAL A 135 6.25 2.11 11.30
CA VAL A 135 6.27 1.11 10.23
C VAL A 135 7.56 0.30 10.34
N LEU A 136 7.39 -1.02 10.44
CA LEU A 136 8.49 -1.98 10.40
C LEU A 136 8.56 -2.61 9.01
N ALA A 137 9.74 -2.54 8.40
CA ALA A 137 10.11 -3.37 7.27
C ALA A 137 10.68 -4.70 7.79
N LEU A 138 10.12 -5.80 7.30
CA LEU A 138 10.55 -7.16 7.61
C LEU A 138 11.14 -7.76 6.34
N ASP A 139 12.42 -8.06 6.35
CA ASP A 139 13.01 -8.88 5.30
C ASP A 139 12.83 -10.34 5.69
N VAL A 140 11.92 -11.01 4.98
CA VAL A 140 11.58 -12.40 5.23
C VAL A 140 12.26 -13.32 4.21
N SER A 141 12.58 -14.54 4.59
CA SER A 141 13.08 -15.58 3.68
C SER A 141 12.22 -15.66 2.44
N ARG A 142 12.82 -15.53 1.26
CA ARG A 142 12.13 -15.58 -0.03
C ARG A 142 11.48 -16.93 -0.25
N SER A 143 12.22 -18.02 -0.03
CA SER A 143 11.68 -19.37 -0.13
C SER A 143 10.58 -19.62 0.90
N GLY A 144 10.74 -19.10 2.12
CA GLY A 144 9.70 -19.16 3.16
C GLY A 144 8.45 -18.37 2.77
N PHE A 145 8.61 -17.21 2.14
CA PHE A 145 7.51 -16.37 1.65
C PHE A 145 6.73 -17.06 0.55
N GLU A 146 7.41 -17.68 -0.41
CA GLU A 146 6.78 -18.48 -1.47
C GLU A 146 6.04 -19.69 -0.89
N GLN A 147 6.66 -20.43 0.03
CA GLN A 147 6.01 -21.56 0.73
C GLN A 147 4.77 -21.14 1.52
N LEU A 148 4.85 -20.01 2.22
CA LEU A 148 3.73 -19.42 2.95
C LEU A 148 2.55 -19.11 2.01
N LEU A 149 2.83 -18.53 0.85
CA LEU A 149 1.81 -18.17 -0.14
C LEU A 149 1.23 -19.38 -0.88
N MET A 150 1.99 -20.46 -1.06
CA MET A 150 1.46 -21.72 -1.62
C MET A 150 0.32 -22.31 -0.78
N GLY A 151 0.32 -22.06 0.53
CA GLY A 151 -0.75 -22.48 1.44
C GLY A 151 -1.93 -21.50 1.55
N ALA A 152 -1.94 -20.41 0.77
CA ALA A 152 -2.92 -19.35 0.88
C ALA A 152 -4.28 -19.70 0.29
N VAL A 153 -5.33 -19.12 0.85
CA VAL A 153 -6.65 -19.03 0.21
C VAL A 153 -6.96 -17.60 -0.19
N LEU A 154 -7.55 -17.40 -1.36
CA LEU A 154 -8.03 -16.09 -1.79
C LEU A 154 -9.32 -15.73 -1.04
N SER A 155 -9.44 -14.49 -0.55
CA SER A 155 -10.65 -14.03 0.13
C SER A 155 -11.83 -13.85 -0.83
N HIS A 156 -11.56 -13.36 -2.03
CA HIS A 156 -12.55 -13.14 -3.08
C HIS A 156 -12.90 -14.48 -3.75
N GLY A 157 -14.19 -14.71 -4.02
CA GLY A 157 -14.70 -15.98 -4.58
C GLY A 157 -14.79 -17.14 -3.59
N SER A 158 -14.37 -16.95 -2.33
CA SER A 158 -14.60 -17.93 -1.29
C SER A 158 -16.03 -17.79 -0.74
N LYS A 159 -16.79 -18.89 -0.67
CA LYS A 159 -18.09 -18.91 0.04
C LYS A 159 -17.89 -18.34 1.45
N GLU A 160 -18.82 -17.51 1.92
CA GLU A 160 -18.78 -16.92 3.26
C GLU A 160 -18.40 -17.99 4.31
N GLY A 161 -17.38 -17.69 5.11
CA GLY A 161 -16.86 -18.60 6.15
C GLY A 161 -15.68 -19.50 5.75
N LYS A 162 -15.37 -19.71 4.46
CA LYS A 162 -14.23 -20.58 4.05
C LYS A 162 -12.85 -20.05 4.49
N CYS A 163 -12.69 -18.74 4.63
CA CYS A 163 -11.44 -18.12 5.09
C CYS A 163 -11.30 -18.06 6.62
N ARG A 164 -12.36 -18.32 7.40
CA ARG A 164 -12.33 -18.12 8.87
C ARG A 164 -11.33 -19.02 9.58
N ASN A 165 -11.05 -20.21 9.05
CA ASN A 165 -10.16 -21.19 9.70
C ASN A 165 -8.85 -21.40 8.92
N ARG A 166 -8.49 -20.50 8.02
CA ARG A 166 -7.30 -20.64 7.17
C ARG A 166 -6.13 -19.87 7.76
N ALA A 167 -4.97 -20.51 7.75
CA ALA A 167 -3.74 -19.94 8.28
C ALA A 167 -3.33 -18.71 7.45
N VAL A 168 -3.30 -18.84 6.13
CA VAL A 168 -2.92 -17.76 5.21
C VAL A 168 -4.11 -17.38 4.34
N VAL A 169 -4.47 -16.09 4.37
CA VAL A 169 -5.55 -15.51 3.55
C VAL A 169 -4.97 -14.39 2.70
N VAL A 170 -5.18 -14.44 1.39
CA VAL A 170 -4.71 -13.42 0.45
C VAL A 170 -5.88 -12.59 -0.07
N GLN A 171 -5.67 -11.28 -0.12
CA GLN A 171 -6.58 -10.32 -0.75
C GLN A 171 -5.81 -9.57 -1.83
N TRP A 172 -6.46 -9.37 -2.99
CA TRP A 172 -5.94 -8.58 -4.09
C TRP A 172 -6.66 -7.23 -4.09
N ASP A 173 -6.06 -6.24 -3.43
CA ASP A 173 -6.61 -4.90 -3.30
C ASP A 173 -6.11 -4.01 -4.46
N PRO A 174 -6.79 -2.90 -4.78
CA PRO A 174 -6.25 -1.90 -5.71
C PRO A 174 -4.85 -1.44 -5.26
N GLU A 175 -3.87 -1.50 -6.17
CA GLU A 175 -2.54 -0.93 -5.92
C GLU A 175 -2.64 0.59 -5.76
N ARG A 176 -1.66 1.18 -5.06
CA ARG A 176 -1.65 2.62 -4.78
C ARG A 176 -0.35 3.28 -5.21
N VAL A 177 -0.47 4.55 -5.61
CA VAL A 177 0.65 5.45 -5.91
C VAL A 177 0.55 6.69 -5.05
N MET A 178 1.67 7.39 -4.83
CA MET A 178 1.65 8.70 -4.20
C MET A 178 0.95 9.70 -5.11
N ASP A 179 0.13 10.58 -4.55
CA ASP A 179 -0.50 11.68 -5.27
C ASP A 179 -0.68 12.88 -4.30
N PRO A 180 0.13 13.94 -4.42
CA PRO A 180 0.05 15.10 -3.52
C PRO A 180 -1.26 15.88 -3.65
N ARG A 181 -2.06 15.62 -4.70
CA ARG A 181 -3.35 16.26 -4.97
C ARG A 181 -4.53 15.38 -4.59
N ALA A 182 -4.29 14.20 -4.01
CA ALA A 182 -5.34 13.32 -3.56
C ALA A 182 -6.24 14.01 -2.52
N PRO A 183 -7.54 13.68 -2.47
CA PRO A 183 -8.42 14.20 -1.44
C PRO A 183 -7.95 13.75 -0.04
N PRO A 184 -8.32 14.47 1.04
CA PRO A 184 -7.78 14.24 2.38
C PRO A 184 -7.92 12.81 2.91
N ASP A 185 -9.00 12.11 2.56
CA ASP A 185 -9.28 10.74 2.97
C ASP A 185 -8.35 9.70 2.32
N GLU A 186 -7.78 10.03 1.16
CA GLU A 186 -6.84 9.19 0.43
C GLU A 186 -5.37 9.43 0.85
N VAL A 187 -5.12 10.37 1.79
CA VAL A 187 -3.84 10.61 2.49
C VAL A 187 -2.62 10.61 1.55
N PHE A 188 -2.58 11.52 0.59
CA PHE A 188 -1.49 11.65 -0.39
C PHE A 188 -1.25 10.39 -1.24
N THR A 189 -2.26 9.54 -1.42
CA THR A 189 -2.18 8.36 -2.29
C THR A 189 -3.39 8.26 -3.20
N LYS A 190 -3.28 7.50 -4.29
CA LYS A 190 -4.37 7.25 -5.24
C LYS A 190 -4.39 5.78 -5.64
N LYS A 191 -5.59 5.21 -5.79
CA LYS A 191 -5.79 3.84 -6.28
C LYS A 191 -5.51 3.74 -7.79
N LEU A 192 -4.87 2.65 -8.20
CA LEU A 192 -4.75 2.25 -9.60
C LEU A 192 -5.90 1.31 -9.96
N VAL A 193 -6.60 1.63 -11.05
CA VAL A 193 -7.82 0.90 -11.45
C VAL A 193 -7.50 -0.51 -11.97
N ASN A 194 -6.37 -0.68 -12.65
CA ASN A 194 -6.04 -1.92 -13.38
C ASN A 194 -4.93 -2.75 -12.76
N VAL A 195 -4.37 -2.32 -11.63
CA VAL A 195 -3.29 -3.02 -10.94
C VAL A 195 -3.77 -3.41 -9.54
N ARG A 196 -3.45 -4.62 -9.12
CA ARG A 196 -3.75 -5.14 -7.79
C ARG A 196 -2.47 -5.44 -7.02
N SER A 197 -2.44 -5.02 -5.76
CA SER A 197 -1.40 -5.36 -4.79
C SER A 197 -1.87 -6.49 -3.90
N ILE A 198 -0.94 -7.35 -3.50
CA ILE A 198 -1.22 -8.43 -2.55
C ILE A 198 -1.28 -7.89 -1.11
N GLN A 199 -2.29 -8.31 -0.36
CA GLN A 199 -2.39 -8.19 1.08
C GLN A 199 -2.46 -9.60 1.67
N ILE A 200 -1.54 -9.93 2.57
CA ILE A 200 -1.36 -11.30 3.06
C ILE A 200 -1.67 -11.34 4.55
N GLY A 201 -2.68 -12.11 4.89
CA GLY A 201 -3.20 -12.25 6.22
C GLY A 201 -2.72 -13.54 6.88
N LEU A 202 -2.17 -13.44 8.07
CA LEU A 202 -1.57 -14.55 8.82
C LEU A 202 -2.36 -14.81 10.11
N ARG A 203 -2.68 -16.08 10.35
CA ARG A 203 -3.38 -16.60 11.54
C ARG A 203 -2.84 -17.95 11.96
N GLY A 204 -3.00 -18.28 13.24
CA GLY A 204 -2.64 -19.59 13.78
C GLY A 204 -1.15 -19.85 13.60
N GLU A 205 -0.79 -21.01 13.06
CA GLU A 205 0.61 -21.38 12.83
C GLU A 205 1.34 -20.40 11.90
N SER A 206 0.65 -19.81 10.92
CA SER A 206 1.31 -18.90 9.97
C SER A 206 1.77 -17.59 10.62
N VAL A 207 1.09 -17.06 11.64
CA VAL A 207 1.56 -15.85 12.33
C VAL A 207 2.73 -16.18 13.28
N GLN A 208 2.84 -17.43 13.75
CA GLN A 208 4.00 -17.87 14.53
C GLN A 208 5.28 -17.90 13.69
N THR A 209 5.20 -17.95 12.36
CA THR A 209 6.39 -17.80 11.49
C THR A 209 7.12 -16.47 11.73
N LEU A 210 6.41 -15.42 12.18
CA LEU A 210 7.03 -14.14 12.55
C LEU A 210 7.95 -14.22 13.77
N LEU A 211 7.86 -15.30 14.55
CA LEU A 211 8.74 -15.58 15.69
C LEU A 211 10.00 -16.37 15.29
N ASN A 212 10.03 -16.89 14.05
CA ASN A 212 11.10 -17.75 13.57
C ASN A 212 12.20 -16.90 12.88
N PRO A 213 13.43 -16.86 13.41
CA PRO A 213 14.53 -16.10 12.81
C PRO A 213 15.00 -16.65 11.46
N SER A 214 14.66 -17.89 11.09
CA SER A 214 14.91 -18.39 9.73
C SER A 214 13.89 -17.88 8.71
N PHE A 215 12.74 -17.39 9.19
CA PHE A 215 11.75 -16.72 8.36
C PHE A 215 11.95 -15.20 8.40
N VAL A 216 11.84 -14.54 9.55
CA VAL A 216 12.12 -13.09 9.69
C VAL A 216 13.61 -12.90 9.91
N ARG A 217 14.33 -12.47 8.85
CA ARG A 217 15.78 -12.30 8.88
C ARG A 217 16.20 -10.95 9.43
N ARG A 218 15.41 -9.91 9.14
CA ARG A 218 15.67 -8.55 9.60
C ARG A 218 14.39 -7.78 9.88
N VAL A 219 14.38 -7.03 10.97
CA VAL A 219 13.37 -6.04 11.34
C VAL A 219 14.03 -4.67 11.30
N THR A 220 13.51 -3.76 10.49
CA THR A 220 14.03 -2.40 10.35
C THR A 220 12.91 -1.40 10.56
N ASP A 221 13.13 -0.43 11.43
CA ASP A 221 12.22 0.70 11.54
C ASP A 221 12.41 1.64 10.35
N VAL A 222 11.39 1.75 9.52
CA VAL A 222 11.38 2.63 8.33
C VAL A 222 10.47 3.84 8.53
N THR A 223 10.01 4.09 9.76
CA THR A 223 9.20 5.26 10.11
C THR A 223 9.83 6.58 9.67
N PRO A 224 11.16 6.81 9.83
CA PRO A 224 11.77 8.05 9.37
C PRO A 224 11.60 8.27 7.86
N ALA A 225 11.74 7.22 7.04
CA ALA A 225 11.55 7.29 5.60
C ALA A 225 10.09 7.63 5.22
N PHE A 226 9.11 7.00 5.87
CA PHE A 226 7.69 7.31 5.68
C PHE A 226 7.35 8.76 6.04
N ARG A 227 7.89 9.25 7.17
CA ARG A 227 7.67 10.63 7.63
C ARG A 227 8.35 11.67 6.74
N ALA A 228 9.56 11.36 6.26
CA ALA A 228 10.27 12.23 5.33
C ALA A 228 9.54 12.30 3.97
N ALA A 229 9.07 11.16 3.46
CA ALA A 229 8.32 11.10 2.21
C ALA A 229 7.01 11.90 2.28
N VAL A 230 6.19 11.74 3.34
CA VAL A 230 4.98 12.55 3.48
C VAL A 230 5.28 14.04 3.70
N GLY A 231 6.42 14.37 4.32
CA GLY A 231 6.92 15.73 4.42
C GLY A 231 7.18 16.36 3.05
N ALA A 232 7.85 15.63 2.15
CA ALA A 232 8.08 16.07 0.78
C ALA A 232 6.78 16.20 -0.04
N LEU A 233 5.82 15.27 0.15
CA LEU A 233 4.49 15.34 -0.48
C LEU A 233 3.65 16.53 0.03
N SER A 234 3.88 16.97 1.26
CA SER A 234 3.17 18.08 1.90
C SER A 234 3.84 19.44 1.69
N ALA A 235 5.01 19.47 1.05
CA ALA A 235 5.75 20.70 0.77
C ALA A 235 5.00 21.62 -0.22
N SER A 236 5.46 22.86 -0.33
CA SER A 236 4.92 23.84 -1.29
C SER A 236 6.07 24.45 -2.11
N PRO A 237 6.28 24.01 -3.38
CA PRO A 237 5.51 22.99 -4.09
C PRO A 237 5.79 21.56 -3.56
N PRO A 238 4.86 20.61 -3.74
CA PRO A 238 5.10 19.20 -3.42
C PRO A 238 6.24 18.61 -4.25
N ASP A 239 7.06 17.77 -3.62
CA ASP A 239 8.18 17.09 -4.28
C ASP A 239 7.96 15.57 -4.29
N LEU A 240 7.39 15.09 -5.40
CA LEU A 240 7.09 13.67 -5.60
C LEU A 240 8.36 12.84 -5.83
N GLU A 241 9.39 13.42 -6.44
CA GLU A 241 10.65 12.74 -6.72
C GLU A 241 11.43 12.51 -5.43
N ALA A 242 11.58 13.55 -4.61
CA ALA A 242 12.19 13.42 -3.29
C ALA A 242 11.40 12.45 -2.41
N ALA A 243 10.06 12.50 -2.41
CA ALA A 243 9.23 11.56 -1.66
C ALA A 243 9.50 10.10 -2.07
N GLY A 244 9.65 9.84 -3.37
CA GLY A 244 10.00 8.52 -3.89
C GLY A 244 11.39 8.06 -3.44
N ALA A 245 12.41 8.92 -3.59
CA ALA A 245 13.79 8.61 -3.19
C ALA A 245 13.93 8.36 -1.69
N LEU A 246 13.18 9.11 -0.87
CA LEU A 246 13.15 8.96 0.59
C LEU A 246 12.46 7.67 1.04
N LEU A 247 11.34 7.30 0.41
CA LEU A 247 10.61 6.09 0.77
C LEU A 247 11.35 4.81 0.31
N TRP A 248 11.97 4.86 -0.86
CA TRP A 248 12.57 3.70 -1.53
C TRP A 248 14.04 3.94 -1.87
N PRO A 249 14.97 3.63 -0.95
CA PRO A 249 16.40 3.57 -1.28
C PRO A 249 16.71 2.54 -2.38
N ARG A 250 15.85 1.50 -2.49
CA ARG A 250 15.79 0.57 -3.63
C ARG A 250 14.35 0.52 -4.13
N PRO A 251 14.11 0.52 -5.45
CA PRO A 251 12.76 0.51 -6.00
C PRO A 251 12.03 -0.81 -5.72
N GLU A 252 10.73 -0.74 -5.49
CA GLU A 252 9.84 -1.90 -5.54
C GLU A 252 9.60 -2.31 -7.00
N VAL A 253 10.05 -3.51 -7.36
CA VAL A 253 9.90 -4.09 -8.70
C VAL A 253 9.04 -5.35 -8.63
N GLU A 254 8.54 -5.80 -9.78
CA GLU A 254 7.79 -7.05 -9.87
C GLU A 254 8.65 -8.21 -9.35
N LEU A 255 8.13 -8.95 -8.38
CA LEU A 255 8.73 -10.18 -7.89
C LEU A 255 8.46 -11.30 -8.91
N PRO A 256 9.49 -11.98 -9.45
CA PRO A 256 9.30 -13.15 -10.28
C PRO A 256 8.62 -14.25 -9.47
N VAL A 257 7.36 -14.52 -9.78
CA VAL A 257 6.55 -15.55 -9.11
C VAL A 257 6.55 -16.83 -9.95
N PRO A 258 6.94 -18.00 -9.39
CA PRO A 258 6.89 -19.28 -10.10
C PRO A 258 5.48 -19.60 -10.62
N ALA A 259 5.37 -20.28 -11.76
CA ALA A 259 4.09 -20.55 -12.43
C ALA A 259 3.06 -21.27 -11.53
N ALA A 260 3.50 -22.23 -10.71
CA ALA A 260 2.64 -22.92 -9.76
C ALA A 260 2.02 -21.95 -8.73
N LEU A 261 2.82 -20.99 -8.23
CA LEU A 261 2.35 -19.99 -7.28
C LEU A 261 1.47 -18.93 -7.95
N ARG A 262 1.77 -18.53 -9.19
CA ARG A 262 0.90 -17.65 -9.98
C ARG A 262 -0.49 -18.26 -10.17
N ALA A 263 -0.56 -19.56 -10.45
CA ALA A 263 -1.80 -20.30 -10.58
C ALA A 263 -2.56 -20.37 -9.24
N ALA A 264 -1.88 -20.73 -8.14
CA ALA A 264 -2.47 -20.78 -6.81
C ALA A 264 -3.05 -19.43 -6.35
N LEU A 265 -2.38 -18.33 -6.69
CA LEU A 265 -2.82 -16.96 -6.38
C LEU A 265 -3.73 -16.34 -7.44
N GLN A 266 -4.06 -17.09 -8.50
CA GLN A 266 -4.85 -16.64 -9.65
C GLN A 266 -4.34 -15.30 -10.21
N MET A 267 -3.03 -15.16 -10.40
CA MET A 267 -2.42 -13.91 -10.86
C MET A 267 -2.73 -13.60 -12.34
N ASP A 268 -3.00 -14.64 -13.13
CA ASP A 268 -3.20 -14.54 -14.58
C ASP A 268 -4.67 -14.52 -15.01
N CYS A 269 -5.60 -14.67 -14.06
CA CYS A 269 -7.04 -14.59 -14.34
C CYS A 269 -7.43 -13.15 -14.67
N SER A 270 -8.00 -12.92 -15.85
CA SER A 270 -8.76 -11.71 -16.16
C SER A 270 -9.93 -11.61 -15.19
N GLY A 271 -10.07 -10.48 -14.49
CA GLY A 271 -11.13 -10.30 -13.51
C GLY A 271 -12.52 -10.61 -14.08
N GLU A 272 -13.32 -11.36 -13.33
CA GLU A 272 -14.78 -11.36 -13.46
C GLU A 272 -15.36 -10.01 -13.02
#